data_AF-A0A3D1PD97-F1
#
_entry.id   AF-A0A3D1PD97-F1
#
_cell.length_a   1.000
_cell.length_b   1.000
_cell.length_c   1.000
_cell.angle_alpha   90.00
_cell.angle_beta   90.00
_cell.angle_gamma   90.00
#
_symmetry.space_group_name_H-M   'P 1'
#
loop_
_entity.id
_entity.type
_entity.pdbx_description
1 polymer ?
#
loop_
_entity_poly.entity_id
_entity_poly.type
_entity_poly.pdbx_seq_one_letter_code
_entity_poly.pdbx_strand_id
1 'polypeptide(L)'
;MGREASKGKEQGRRPDVSVVDRTIWESNRTAYSALCQPLQLAVEVVSANWEDDYIDKLDEYQRLGIPEYWIVDYLALGSRTYLGNPKQPAVFVFLLDEVGKYQYTRFREGDRIISQTFPELTLTVEQVLQA
;
A
#
# COMPACT_ATOMS: atom_id res chain seq x y z
N MET A 1 -12.73 26.53 -21.47
CA MET A 1 -13.06 25.10 -21.23
C MET A 1 -11.74 24.39 -20.99
N GLY A 2 -11.50 23.97 -19.76
CA GLY A 2 -10.28 23.29 -19.32
C GLY A 2 -10.46 23.00 -17.84
N ARG A 3 -10.88 21.77 -17.51
CA ARG A 3 -11.11 21.33 -16.13
C ARG A 3 -9.75 21.16 -15.47
N GLU A 4 -9.45 21.98 -14.48
CA GLU A 4 -8.40 21.68 -13.51
C GLU A 4 -8.80 20.40 -12.78
N ALA A 5 -7.97 19.36 -12.90
CA ALA A 5 -8.08 18.19 -12.05
C ALA A 5 -7.87 18.66 -10.61
N SER A 6 -8.85 18.41 -9.73
CA SER A 6 -8.78 18.75 -8.32
C SER A 6 -7.52 18.13 -7.72
N LYS A 7 -6.54 18.96 -7.32
CA LYS A 7 -5.42 18.52 -6.49
C LYS A 7 -6.02 17.96 -5.20
N GLY A 8 -5.98 16.64 -5.02
CA GLY A 8 -6.33 16.01 -3.76
C GLY A 8 -5.52 16.63 -2.63
N LYS A 9 -6.17 16.96 -1.51
CA LYS A 9 -5.51 17.57 -0.36
C LYS A 9 -4.58 16.53 0.27
N GLU A 10 -3.29 16.84 0.39
CA GLU A 10 -2.35 16.02 1.17
C GLU A 10 -2.84 15.96 2.62
N GLN A 11 -3.05 14.74 3.12
CA GLN A 11 -3.46 14.49 4.49
C GLN A 11 -2.36 13.72 5.21
N GLY A 12 -2.18 14.00 6.51
CA GLY A 12 -1.30 13.17 7.33
C GLY A 12 -1.91 11.77 7.45
N ARG A 13 -1.29 10.78 6.80
CA ARG A 13 -1.67 9.37 6.93
C ARG A 13 -0.80 8.65 7.96
N ARG A 14 -1.36 7.60 8.56
CA ARG A 14 -0.66 6.67 9.44
C ARG A 14 -0.98 5.26 8.94
N PRO A 15 -0.17 4.72 8.01
CA PRO A 15 -0.35 3.35 7.57
C PRO A 15 -0.26 2.37 8.74
N ASP A 16 -0.96 1.24 8.65
CA ASP A 16 -0.91 0.19 9.68
C ASP A 16 0.51 -0.33 9.90
N VAL A 17 1.29 -0.44 8.80
CA VAL A 17 2.73 -0.66 8.86
C VAL A 17 3.44 0.29 7.91
N SER A 18 4.52 0.91 8.38
CA SER A 18 5.37 1.82 7.61
C SER A 18 6.82 1.38 7.71
N VAL A 19 7.54 1.43 6.59
CA VAL A 19 8.98 1.24 6.52
C VAL A 19 9.63 2.54 6.13
N VAL A 20 10.62 2.95 6.94
CA VAL A 20 11.37 4.19 6.78
C VAL A 20 12.86 3.86 6.80
N ASP A 21 13.60 4.45 5.88
CA ASP A 21 15.05 4.37 5.83
C ASP A 21 15.62 4.89 7.14
N ARG A 22 16.62 4.17 7.67
CA ARG A 22 17.21 4.51 8.97
C ARG A 22 17.76 5.94 8.96
N THR A 23 18.47 6.35 7.93
CA THR A 23 19.08 7.70 7.89
C THR A 23 18.02 8.81 7.86
N ILE A 24 16.91 8.58 7.17
CA ILE A 24 15.74 9.46 7.17
C ILE A 24 15.14 9.53 8.58
N TRP A 25 14.89 8.37 9.20
CA TRP A 25 14.35 8.30 10.55
C TRP A 25 15.24 9.03 11.56
N GLU A 26 16.55 8.79 11.51
CA GLU A 26 17.53 9.36 12.44
C GLU A 26 17.66 10.88 12.32
N SER A 27 17.61 11.40 11.09
CA SER A 27 17.66 12.84 10.84
C SER A 27 16.38 13.60 11.23
N ASN A 28 15.27 12.88 11.42
CA ASN A 28 13.97 13.46 11.76
C ASN A 28 13.48 13.13 13.18
N ARG A 29 14.31 12.52 14.05
CA ARG A 29 13.90 12.07 15.40
C ARG A 29 13.27 13.16 16.29
N THR A 30 13.66 14.42 16.12
CA THR A 30 13.15 15.56 16.89
C THR A 30 12.06 16.34 16.15
N ALA A 31 11.67 15.91 14.94
CA ALA A 31 10.61 16.54 14.20
C ALA A 31 9.27 16.28 14.92
N TYR A 32 8.59 17.36 15.30
CA TYR A 32 7.25 17.30 15.89
C TYR A 32 6.15 17.07 14.83
N SER A 33 6.55 17.01 13.55
CA SER A 33 5.70 16.90 12.37
C SER A 33 5.78 15.52 11.72
N ALA A 34 4.84 15.22 10.81
CA ALA A 34 4.91 14.04 9.96
C ALA A 34 6.21 14.02 9.12
N LEU A 35 6.66 12.82 8.75
CA LEU A 35 7.70 12.65 7.74
C LEU A 35 7.16 13.17 6.40
N CYS A 36 7.86 14.14 5.81
CA CYS A 36 7.51 14.68 4.49
C CYS A 36 8.19 13.94 3.33
N GLN A 37 9.04 12.95 3.64
CA GLN A 37 9.69 12.10 2.64
C GLN A 37 8.85 10.83 2.43
N PRO A 38 8.81 10.29 1.19
CA PRO A 38 8.07 9.07 0.92
C PRO A 38 8.58 7.90 1.78
N LEU A 39 7.65 7.11 2.32
CA LEU A 39 7.96 5.82 2.93
C LEU A 39 8.56 4.89 1.87
N GLN A 40 9.39 3.93 2.29
CA GLN A 40 9.86 2.89 1.39
C GLN A 40 8.77 1.84 1.15
N LEU A 41 7.98 1.54 2.18
CA LEU A 41 6.83 0.65 2.09
C LEU A 41 5.73 1.15 3.02
N ALA A 42 4.50 1.15 2.53
CA ALA A 42 3.29 1.27 3.34
C ALA A 42 2.45 -0.02 3.21
N VAL A 43 1.85 -0.47 4.31
CA VAL A 43 0.93 -1.61 4.32
C VAL A 43 -0.36 -1.17 5.02
N GLU A 44 -1.49 -1.54 4.43
CA GLU A 44 -2.83 -1.30 4.99
C GLU A 44 -3.59 -2.63 5.05
N VAL A 45 -4.27 -2.85 6.17
CA VAL A 45 -5.16 -4.00 6.37
C VAL A 45 -6.59 -3.55 6.13
N VAL A 46 -7.24 -4.16 5.15
CA VAL A 46 -8.56 -3.73 4.70
C VAL A 46 -9.59 -3.92 5.81
N SER A 47 -10.33 -2.84 6.07
CA SER A 47 -11.46 -2.83 7.00
C SER A 47 -12.79 -2.71 6.26
N ALA A 48 -13.89 -2.54 7.00
CA ALA A 48 -15.23 -2.41 6.42
C ALA A 48 -15.34 -1.27 5.40
N ASN A 49 -14.56 -0.18 5.57
CA ASN A 49 -14.49 0.94 4.63
C ASN A 49 -13.43 0.71 3.54
N TRP A 50 -13.52 -0.43 2.85
CA TRP A 50 -12.50 -0.92 1.92
C TRP A 50 -12.18 0.05 0.77
N GLU A 51 -13.10 0.93 0.37
CA GLU A 51 -12.86 1.91 -0.69
C GLU A 51 -11.72 2.88 -0.36
N ASP A 52 -11.51 3.20 0.93
CA ASP A 52 -10.40 4.07 1.34
C ASP A 52 -9.04 3.44 0.99
N ASP A 53 -8.86 2.15 1.22
CA ASP A 53 -7.58 1.45 0.93
C ASP A 53 -7.35 1.25 -0.57
N TYR A 54 -8.41 0.90 -1.31
CA TYR A 54 -8.36 0.57 -2.74
C TYR A 54 -8.46 1.79 -3.68
N ILE A 55 -8.89 2.95 -3.18
CA ILE A 55 -9.12 4.14 -4.01
C ILE A 55 -8.36 5.34 -3.43
N ASP A 56 -8.75 5.83 -2.26
CA ASP A 56 -8.27 7.11 -1.74
C ASP A 56 -6.80 7.05 -1.33
N LYS A 57 -6.43 6.07 -0.49
CA LYS A 57 -5.04 5.82 -0.08
C LYS A 57 -4.18 5.40 -1.25
N LEU A 58 -4.69 4.55 -2.14
CA LEU A 58 -3.95 4.11 -3.34
C LEU A 58 -3.53 5.31 -4.20
N ASP A 59 -4.47 6.21 -4.50
CA ASP A 59 -4.21 7.41 -5.30
C ASP A 59 -3.31 8.42 -4.55
N GLU A 60 -3.49 8.57 -3.24
CA GLU A 60 -2.64 9.42 -2.40
C GLU A 60 -1.19 8.92 -2.32
N TYR A 61 -0.97 7.65 -1.99
CA TYR A 61 0.36 7.06 -1.91
C TYR A 61 1.08 7.05 -3.25
N GLN A 62 0.34 6.88 -4.37
CA GLN A 62 0.90 7.03 -5.71
C GLN A 62 1.41 8.45 -5.96
N ARG A 63 0.61 9.47 -5.62
CA ARG A 63 1.02 10.88 -5.76
C ARG A 63 2.21 11.23 -4.87
N LEU A 64 2.25 10.68 -3.66
CA LEU A 64 3.34 10.88 -2.72
C LEU A 64 4.62 10.13 -3.10
N GLY A 65 4.59 9.28 -4.13
CA GLY A 65 5.77 8.60 -4.63
C GLY A 65 6.28 7.49 -3.71
N ILE A 66 5.41 6.86 -2.93
CA ILE A 66 5.77 5.66 -2.17
C ILE A 66 6.06 4.55 -3.18
N PRO A 67 7.23 3.90 -3.16
CA PRO A 67 7.61 2.97 -4.22
C PRO A 67 6.93 1.61 -4.09
N GLU A 68 6.54 1.22 -2.88
CA GLU A 68 5.84 -0.05 -2.63
C GLU A 68 4.66 0.15 -1.67
N TYR A 69 3.49 -0.36 -2.04
CA TYR A 69 2.28 -0.27 -1.24
C TYR A 69 1.56 -1.61 -1.20
N TRP A 70 1.18 -2.07 -0.02
CA TRP A 70 0.48 -3.33 0.17
C TRP A 70 -0.93 -3.12 0.68
N ILE A 71 -1.88 -3.86 0.09
CA ILE A 71 -3.25 -4.00 0.59
C ILE A 71 -3.44 -5.45 1.01
N VAL A 72 -3.74 -5.67 2.30
CA VAL A 72 -4.03 -6.99 2.86
C VAL A 72 -5.54 -7.13 3.07
N ASP A 73 -6.22 -7.83 2.16
CA ASP A 73 -7.67 -8.03 2.20
C ASP A 73 -8.02 -9.45 2.67
N TYR A 74 -7.90 -9.66 3.99
CA TYR A 74 -8.05 -10.99 4.60
C TYR A 74 -9.49 -11.50 4.69
N LEU A 75 -10.48 -10.60 4.70
CA LEU A 75 -11.91 -10.94 4.73
C LEU A 75 -12.58 -10.88 3.34
N ALA A 76 -11.81 -10.60 2.30
CA ALA A 76 -12.29 -10.45 0.94
C ALA A 76 -13.41 -9.37 0.82
N LEU A 77 -13.20 -8.22 1.46
CA LEU A 77 -14.18 -7.13 1.55
C LEU A 77 -14.26 -6.31 0.26
N GLY A 78 -13.11 -6.12 -0.42
CA GLY A 78 -12.99 -5.34 -1.66
C GLY A 78 -13.88 -5.80 -2.80
N SER A 79 -13.92 -5.04 -3.89
CA SER A 79 -14.78 -5.36 -5.04
C SER A 79 -14.43 -6.70 -5.70
N ARG A 80 -15.44 -7.36 -6.31
CA ARG A 80 -15.25 -8.58 -7.14
C ARG A 80 -14.30 -8.35 -8.31
N THR A 81 -14.15 -7.12 -8.79
CA THR A 81 -13.17 -6.78 -9.83
C THR A 81 -11.75 -7.13 -9.39
N TYR A 82 -11.41 -6.87 -8.12
CA TYR A 82 -10.10 -7.19 -7.56
C TYR A 82 -10.02 -8.63 -7.05
N LEU A 83 -11.07 -9.10 -6.36
CA LEU A 83 -11.03 -10.36 -5.61
C LEU A 83 -11.57 -11.58 -6.36
N GLY A 84 -12.21 -11.37 -7.52
CA GLY A 84 -12.84 -12.43 -8.32
C GLY A 84 -14.26 -12.78 -7.86
N ASN A 85 -14.79 -13.86 -8.43
CA ASN A 85 -16.12 -14.39 -8.12
C ASN A 85 -16.07 -15.94 -8.06
N PRO A 86 -16.20 -16.58 -6.88
CA PRO A 86 -16.42 -15.95 -5.56
C PRO A 86 -15.24 -15.07 -5.14
N LYS A 87 -15.49 -14.10 -4.26
CA LYS A 87 -14.41 -13.28 -3.67
C LYS A 87 -13.52 -14.19 -2.83
N GLN A 88 -12.21 -14.00 -2.92
CA GLN A 88 -11.22 -14.73 -2.13
C GLN A 88 -10.30 -13.73 -1.44
N PRO A 89 -9.83 -14.02 -0.21
CA PRO A 89 -8.79 -13.23 0.44
C PRO A 89 -7.55 -13.10 -0.44
N ALA A 90 -6.90 -11.95 -0.38
CA ALA A 90 -5.73 -11.68 -1.20
C ALA A 90 -4.83 -10.60 -0.58
N VAL A 91 -3.56 -10.65 -0.95
CA VAL A 91 -2.61 -9.55 -0.74
C VAL A 91 -2.28 -8.95 -2.10
N PHE A 92 -2.33 -7.63 -2.19
CA PHE A 92 -1.93 -6.89 -3.39
C PHE A 92 -0.65 -6.14 -3.08
N VAL A 93 0.37 -6.33 -3.92
CA VAL A 93 1.60 -5.53 -3.87
C VAL A 93 1.61 -4.61 -5.07
N PHE A 94 1.57 -3.31 -4.80
CA PHE A 94 1.68 -2.24 -5.78
C PHE A 94 3.12 -1.74 -5.81
N LEU A 95 3.70 -1.65 -7.01
CA LEU A 95 5.02 -1.07 -7.26
C LEU A 95 4.87 0.16 -8.14
N LEU A 96 5.49 1.26 -7.74
CA LEU A 96 5.47 2.51 -8.49
C LEU A 96 6.45 2.42 -9.65
N ASP A 97 5.96 2.60 -10.87
CA ASP A 97 6.81 2.63 -12.07
C ASP A 97 7.49 3.99 -12.27
N GLU A 98 8.36 4.06 -13.29
CA GLU A 98 9.13 5.26 -13.61
C GLU A 98 8.28 6.47 -14.02
N VAL A 99 7.02 6.25 -14.41
CA VAL A 99 6.07 7.33 -14.77
C VAL A 99 5.15 7.71 -13.60
N GLY A 100 5.40 7.17 -12.40
CA GLY A 100 4.65 7.46 -11.20
C GLY A 100 3.27 6.80 -11.18
N LYS A 101 3.14 5.61 -11.78
CA LYS A 101 1.92 4.80 -11.77
C LYS A 101 2.14 3.47 -11.08
N TYR A 102 1.20 3.11 -10.23
CA TYR A 102 1.25 1.81 -9.56
C TYR A 102 0.84 0.69 -10.51
N GLN A 103 1.68 -0.33 -10.59
CA GLN A 103 1.36 -1.64 -11.15
C GLN A 103 1.23 -2.63 -9.99
N TYR A 104 0.24 -3.53 -10.03
CA TYR A 104 0.02 -4.46 -8.94
C TYR A 104 0.18 -5.92 -9.33
N THR A 105 0.66 -6.71 -8.39
CA THR A 105 0.57 -8.17 -8.42
C THR A 105 -0.37 -8.63 -7.31
N ARG A 106 -1.31 -9.51 -7.64
CA ARG A 106 -2.23 -10.12 -6.67
C ARG A 106 -1.70 -11.49 -6.27
N PHE A 107 -1.53 -11.69 -4.98
CA PHE A 107 -1.13 -12.94 -4.36
C PHE A 107 -2.30 -13.53 -3.58
N ARG A 108 -2.42 -14.86 -3.61
CA ARG A 108 -3.47 -15.65 -2.97
C ARG A 108 -2.86 -16.81 -2.20
N GLU A 109 -3.74 -17.65 -1.65
CA GLU A 109 -3.34 -18.84 -0.92
C GLU A 109 -2.35 -19.71 -1.74
N GLY A 110 -1.22 -20.06 -1.13
CA GLY A 110 -0.09 -20.81 -1.69
C GLY A 110 1.02 -19.92 -2.23
N ASP A 111 0.76 -18.63 -2.47
CA ASP A 111 1.74 -17.75 -3.09
C ASP A 111 2.73 -17.18 -2.06
N ARG A 112 4.01 -17.11 -2.47
CA ARG A 112 5.02 -16.30 -1.77
C ARG A 112 4.89 -14.85 -2.22
N ILE A 113 4.74 -13.94 -1.26
CA ILE A 113 4.67 -12.51 -1.52
C ILE A 113 6.06 -12.01 -1.95
N ILE A 114 6.12 -11.29 -3.06
CA ILE A 114 7.37 -10.73 -3.58
C ILE A 114 7.41 -9.24 -3.27
N SER A 115 8.35 -8.84 -2.41
CA SER A 115 8.64 -7.44 -2.09
C SER A 115 9.86 -6.95 -2.87
N GLN A 116 9.79 -5.75 -3.43
CA GLN A 116 10.98 -5.10 -4.00
C GLN A 116 11.85 -4.48 -2.89
N THR A 117 11.20 -3.98 -1.84
CA THR A 117 11.84 -3.37 -0.66
C THR A 117 12.59 -4.41 0.16
N PHE A 118 12.06 -5.64 0.24
CA PHE A 118 12.71 -6.77 0.92
C PHE A 118 12.78 -8.01 0.02
N PRO A 119 13.74 -8.08 -0.92
CA PRO A 119 13.84 -9.19 -1.87
C PRO A 119 14.08 -10.56 -1.21
N GLU A 120 14.63 -10.57 0.00
CA GLU A 120 14.92 -11.77 0.79
C GLU A 120 13.74 -12.21 1.68
N LEU A 121 12.66 -11.42 1.73
CA LEU A 121 11.49 -11.74 2.54
C LEU A 121 10.85 -13.04 2.06
N THR A 122 10.81 -14.04 2.94
CA THR A 122 10.15 -15.31 2.69
C THR A 122 8.87 -15.37 3.51
N LEU A 123 7.81 -14.77 2.98
CA LEU A 123 6.49 -14.67 3.60
C LEU A 123 5.41 -15.14 2.61
N THR A 124 4.57 -16.09 3.01
CA THR A 124 3.42 -16.53 2.19
C THR A 124 2.15 -15.80 2.58
N VAL A 125 1.16 -15.82 1.69
CA VAL A 125 -0.16 -15.22 1.98
C VAL A 125 -0.80 -15.90 3.20
N GLU A 126 -0.74 -17.23 3.33
CA GLU A 126 -1.31 -17.97 4.47
C GLU A 126 -0.75 -17.47 5.80
N GLN A 127 0.56 -17.23 5.86
CA GLN A 127 1.22 -16.74 7.07
C GLN A 127 0.72 -15.35 7.47
N VAL A 128 0.40 -14.50 6.48
CA VAL A 128 -0.20 -13.17 6.73
C VAL A 128 -1.65 -13.30 7.18
N LEU A 129 -2.43 -14.19 6.55
CA LEU A 129 -3.87 -14.31 6.81
C LEU A 129 -4.22 -15.05 8.11
N GLN A 130 -3.29 -15.86 8.64
CA GLN A 130 -3.48 -16.66 9.86
C GLN A 130 -2.82 -16.06 11.11
N ALA A 131 -2.16 -14.90 10.98
CA ALA A 131 -1.45 -14.22 12.06
C ALA A 131 -2.37 -13.65 13.15
#